data_AF-A0A7R8CCW0-F1
#
_entry.id   AF-A0A7R8CCW0-F1
#
_cell.length_a   1.000
_cell.length_b   1.000
_cell.length_c   1.000
_cell.angle_alpha   90.00
_cell.angle_beta   90.00
_cell.angle_gamma   90.00
#
_symmetry.space_group_name_H-M   'P 1'
#
loop_
_entity.id
_entity.type
_entity.pdbx_description
1 polymer ?
#
loop_
_entity_poly.entity_id
_entity_poly.type
_entity_poly.pdbx_seq_one_letter_code
_entity_poly.pdbx_strand_id
1 'polypeptide(L)'
;MIVADISQNYDGSAWAKNGPLMVTSNLIKLCKAKAMKTINDAKCHNIQLLPPNTFFSIYYPLWQLYFDTGSREIVKKRLNNSLIAHYWGKLSSKTKIKSRMPIHDLALEKCSLTAKYFK
;
A
#
# COMPACT_ATOMS: atom_id res chain seq x y z
N MET A 1 1.92 23.93 -6.09
CA MET A 1 1.51 22.99 -7.15
C MET A 1 0.52 21.96 -6.62
N ILE A 2 0.92 21.02 -5.75
CA ILE A 2 0.02 19.98 -5.18
C ILE A 2 -1.15 20.57 -4.37
N VAL A 3 -0.89 21.50 -3.45
CA VAL A 3 -1.95 22.12 -2.62
C VAL A 3 -2.98 22.86 -3.48
N ALA A 4 -2.51 23.56 -4.51
CA ALA A 4 -3.39 24.26 -5.45
C ALA A 4 -4.22 23.28 -6.30
N ASP A 5 -3.61 22.19 -6.77
CA ASP A 5 -4.29 21.16 -7.56
C ASP A 5 -5.41 20.48 -6.75
N ILE A 6 -5.13 20.09 -5.50
CA ILE A 6 -6.16 19.58 -4.59
C ILE A 6 -7.27 20.61 -4.40
N SER A 7 -6.94 21.87 -4.13
CA SER A 7 -7.95 22.91 -3.88
C SER A 7 -8.89 23.14 -5.07
N GLN A 8 -8.42 22.96 -6.31
CA GLN A 8 -9.20 23.24 -7.52
C GLN A 8 -9.92 22.00 -8.05
N ASN A 9 -9.33 20.82 -7.90
CA ASN A 9 -9.78 19.59 -8.55
C ASN A 9 -10.27 18.53 -7.55
N TYR A 10 -10.50 18.90 -6.28
CA TYR A 10 -11.04 18.00 -5.27
C TYR A 10 -12.42 17.45 -5.69
N ASP A 11 -12.54 16.13 -5.65
CA ASP A 11 -13.77 15.41 -5.97
C ASP A 11 -14.02 14.36 -4.90
N GLY A 12 -14.87 14.68 -3.91
CA GLY A 12 -15.17 13.79 -2.78
C GLY A 12 -15.74 12.42 -3.18
N SER A 13 -16.26 12.28 -4.40
CA SER A 13 -16.76 11.00 -4.92
C SER A 13 -15.66 10.10 -5.49
N ALA A 14 -14.48 10.66 -5.79
CA ALA A 14 -13.39 9.98 -6.49
C ALA A 14 -12.09 9.95 -5.66
N TRP A 15 -12.02 9.05 -4.67
CA TRP A 15 -10.86 8.90 -3.76
C TRP A 15 -9.49 8.96 -4.47
N ALA A 16 -9.35 8.27 -5.61
CA ALA A 16 -8.09 8.21 -6.34
C ALA A 16 -7.66 9.57 -6.92
N LYS A 17 -8.61 10.42 -7.32
CA LYS A 17 -8.33 11.77 -7.84
C LYS A 17 -7.72 12.67 -6.76
N ASN A 18 -8.10 12.51 -5.51
CA ASN A 18 -7.63 13.36 -4.41
C ASN A 18 -6.31 12.89 -3.78
N GLY A 19 -5.78 11.74 -4.21
CA GLY A 19 -4.59 11.16 -3.62
C GLY A 19 -3.66 10.60 -4.69
N PRO A 20 -3.63 9.27 -4.93
CA PRO A 20 -2.63 8.64 -5.79
C PRO A 20 -2.50 9.25 -7.18
N LEU A 21 -3.62 9.54 -7.86
CA LEU A 21 -3.58 10.08 -9.22
C LEU A 21 -3.06 11.52 -9.25
N MET A 22 -3.54 12.38 -8.35
CA MET A 22 -3.10 13.76 -8.24
C MET A 22 -1.62 13.85 -7.85
N VAL A 23 -1.17 13.10 -6.83
CA VAL A 23 0.24 13.09 -6.41
C VAL A 23 1.13 12.62 -7.56
N THR A 24 0.73 11.54 -8.23
CA THR A 24 1.44 11.00 -9.41
C THR A 24 1.55 12.03 -10.53
N SER A 25 0.44 12.68 -10.90
CA SER A 25 0.45 13.68 -11.99
C SER A 25 1.37 14.86 -11.67
N ASN A 26 1.31 15.34 -10.42
CA ASN A 26 2.14 16.44 -9.96
C ASN A 26 3.62 16.06 -9.91
N LEU A 27 3.95 14.85 -9.44
CA LEU A 27 5.33 14.37 -9.44
C LEU A 27 5.90 14.25 -10.85
N ILE A 28 5.16 13.70 -11.80
CA ILE A 28 5.60 13.62 -13.20
C ILE A 28 5.90 15.02 -13.76
N LYS A 29 5.02 15.99 -13.51
CA LYS A 29 5.20 17.39 -13.94
C LYS A 29 6.40 18.05 -13.26
N LEU A 30 6.52 17.93 -11.94
CA LEU A 30 7.61 18.48 -11.15
C LEU A 30 8.96 17.97 -11.66
N CYS A 31 9.04 16.67 -11.91
CA CYS A 31 10.24 15.97 -12.33
C CYS A 31 10.52 16.07 -13.84
N LYS A 32 9.64 16.71 -14.62
CA LYS A 32 9.67 16.71 -16.09
C LYS A 32 9.84 15.30 -16.67
N ALA A 33 9.28 14.30 -16.00
CA ALA A 33 9.37 12.90 -16.39
C ALA A 33 8.32 12.59 -17.47
N LYS A 34 8.54 11.54 -18.26
CA LYS A 34 7.53 11.05 -19.23
C LYS A 34 6.47 10.19 -18.54
N ALA A 35 6.86 9.47 -17.50
CA ALA A 35 5.99 8.60 -16.71
C ALA A 35 6.61 8.37 -15.31
N MET A 36 5.83 7.82 -14.37
CA MET A 36 6.34 7.47 -13.03
C MET A 36 7.62 6.63 -13.08
N LYS A 37 7.66 5.63 -13.97
CA LYS A 37 8.80 4.71 -14.08
C LYS A 37 10.13 5.38 -14.44
N THR A 38 10.10 6.60 -15.01
CA THR A 38 11.30 7.35 -15.39
C THR A 38 11.62 8.48 -14.41
N ILE A 39 10.95 8.56 -13.25
CA ILE A 39 11.23 9.60 -12.24
C ILE A 39 12.65 9.46 -11.69
N ASN A 40 13.09 8.23 -11.43
CA ASN A 40 14.44 7.97 -10.92
C ASN A 40 15.52 8.38 -11.93
N ASP A 41 15.28 8.11 -13.23
CA ASP A 41 16.20 8.48 -14.31
C ASP A 41 16.32 10.01 -14.46
N ALA A 42 15.25 10.73 -14.16
CA ALA A 42 15.21 12.19 -14.23
C ALA A 42 16.04 12.87 -13.13
N LYS A 43 16.65 12.12 -12.19
CA LYS A 43 17.37 12.64 -11.01
C LYS A 43 16.60 13.77 -10.33
N CYS A 44 15.30 13.53 -10.17
CA CYS A 44 14.35 14.54 -9.76
C CYS A 44 14.52 14.92 -8.30
N HIS A 45 15.21 16.03 -8.04
CA HIS A 45 15.48 16.53 -6.69
C HIS A 45 16.02 15.40 -5.80
N ASN A 46 15.52 15.29 -4.56
CA ASN A 46 15.82 14.21 -3.62
C ASN A 46 14.66 13.21 -3.53
N ILE A 47 13.95 12.98 -4.65
CA ILE A 47 12.83 12.04 -4.70
C ILE A 47 13.32 10.71 -5.28
N GLN A 48 13.13 9.65 -4.52
CA GLN A 48 13.39 8.28 -4.97
C GLN A 48 12.06 7.51 -5.05
N LEU A 49 11.73 7.02 -6.24
CA LEU A 49 10.64 6.09 -6.43
C LEU A 49 11.11 4.67 -6.12
N LEU A 50 10.48 4.06 -5.12
CA LEU A 50 10.73 2.66 -4.74
C LEU A 50 9.84 1.70 -5.55
N PRO A 51 10.28 0.46 -5.80
CA PRO A 51 9.48 -0.50 -6.56
C PRO A 51 8.19 -0.87 -5.81
N PRO A 52 7.09 -1.20 -6.52
CA PRO A 52 5.81 -1.53 -5.89
C PRO A 52 5.90 -2.62 -4.82
N ASN A 53 6.75 -3.63 -5.01
CA ASN A 53 6.93 -4.73 -4.05
C ASN A 53 7.46 -4.28 -2.68
N THR A 54 8.06 -3.10 -2.58
CA THR A 54 8.49 -2.51 -1.29
C THR A 54 7.31 -2.24 -0.36
N PHE A 55 6.13 -1.98 -0.93
CA PHE A 55 4.91 -1.64 -0.17
C PHE A 55 3.75 -2.61 -0.41
N PHE A 56 3.69 -3.22 -1.59
CA PHE A 56 2.59 -4.08 -2.06
C PHE A 56 3.09 -5.48 -2.42
N SER A 57 3.93 -6.09 -1.58
CA SER A 57 4.47 -7.44 -1.81
C SER A 57 3.39 -8.51 -1.98
N ILE A 58 2.20 -8.29 -1.39
CA ILE A 58 0.96 -9.02 -1.65
C ILE A 58 -0.03 -8.05 -2.30
N TYR A 59 -0.12 -8.13 -3.63
CA TYR A 59 -0.99 -7.26 -4.43
C TYR A 59 -2.47 -7.61 -4.24
N TYR A 60 -3.37 -6.66 -4.56
CA TYR A 60 -4.78 -6.78 -4.24
C TYR A 60 -5.48 -8.06 -4.74
N PRO A 61 -5.13 -8.68 -5.89
CA PRO A 61 -5.79 -9.93 -6.30
C PRO A 61 -5.49 -11.12 -5.37
N LEU A 62 -4.43 -11.01 -4.56
CA LEU A 62 -3.98 -12.04 -3.62
C LEU A 62 -4.25 -11.64 -2.16
N TRP A 63 -5.15 -10.69 -1.92
CA TRP A 63 -5.43 -10.17 -0.57
C TRP A 63 -5.84 -11.27 0.42
N GLN A 64 -6.50 -12.33 -0.07
CA GLN A 64 -6.96 -13.46 0.74
C GLN A 64 -5.81 -14.21 1.42
N LEU A 65 -4.57 -14.13 0.90
CA LEU A 65 -3.41 -14.76 1.54
C LEU A 65 -3.25 -14.27 2.99
N TYR A 66 -3.56 -13.01 3.29
CA TYR A 66 -3.49 -12.54 4.69
C TYR A 66 -4.46 -13.26 5.64
N PHE A 67 -5.50 -13.91 5.11
CA PHE A 67 -6.59 -14.54 5.84
C PHE A 67 -6.67 -16.05 5.62
N ASP A 68 -5.68 -16.66 4.97
CA ASP A 68 -5.62 -18.11 4.79
C ASP A 68 -4.53 -18.71 5.70
N THR A 69 -4.94 -19.58 6.62
CA THR A 69 -4.04 -20.29 7.53
C THR A 69 -2.99 -21.14 6.79
N GLY A 70 -3.30 -21.63 5.59
CA GLY A 70 -2.37 -22.41 4.76
C GLY A 70 -1.26 -21.57 4.11
N SER A 71 -1.37 -20.24 4.14
CA SER A 71 -0.48 -19.35 3.40
C SER A 71 0.57 -18.63 4.25
N ARG A 72 0.71 -18.99 5.54
CA ARG A 72 1.66 -18.35 6.49
C ARG A 72 3.08 -18.22 5.95
N GLU A 73 3.66 -19.31 5.44
CA GLU A 73 5.01 -19.29 4.89
C GLU A 73 5.11 -18.45 3.60
N ILE A 74 4.07 -18.46 2.78
CA ILE A 74 3.99 -17.64 1.56
C ILE A 74 3.99 -16.15 1.95
N VAL A 75 3.14 -15.77 2.90
CA VAL A 75 3.04 -14.38 3.37
C VAL A 75 4.35 -13.93 4.01
N LYS A 76 4.95 -14.74 4.90
CA LYS A 76 6.24 -14.45 5.52
C LYS A 76 7.33 -14.22 4.47
N LYS A 77 7.45 -15.13 3.48
CA LYS A 77 8.43 -14.99 2.40
C LYS A 77 8.20 -13.74 1.55
N ARG A 78 6.95 -13.38 1.26
CA ARG A 78 6.60 -12.16 0.51
C ARG A 78 6.98 -10.90 1.28
N LEU A 79 6.76 -10.89 2.60
CA LEU A 79 7.02 -9.75 3.46
C LEU A 79 8.51 -9.54 3.77
N ASN A 80 9.36 -10.56 3.66
CA ASN A 80 10.81 -10.41 3.90
C ASN A 80 11.47 -9.30 3.07
N ASN A 81 10.95 -9.01 1.88
CA ASN A 81 11.47 -7.95 0.99
C ASN A 81 10.59 -6.69 0.97
N SER A 82 9.64 -6.59 1.90
CA SER A 82 8.68 -5.49 2.00
C SER A 82 8.97 -4.66 3.25
N LEU A 83 8.83 -3.34 3.15
CA LEU A 83 8.96 -2.46 4.31
C LEU A 83 7.71 -2.46 5.18
N ILE A 84 6.55 -2.76 4.57
CA ILE A 84 5.25 -2.80 5.25
C ILE A 84 4.45 -4.03 4.84
N ALA A 85 3.47 -4.40 5.67
CA ALA A 85 2.38 -5.29 5.28
C ALA A 85 1.16 -4.45 4.90
N HIS A 86 0.88 -4.31 3.60
CA HIS A 86 -0.29 -3.57 3.12
C HIS A 86 -1.53 -4.45 3.09
N TYR A 87 -2.52 -4.13 3.92
CA TYR A 87 -3.80 -4.84 3.98
C TYR A 87 -4.87 -4.15 3.12
N TRP A 88 -5.60 -4.94 2.33
CA TRP A 88 -6.63 -4.44 1.43
C TRP A 88 -7.98 -4.34 2.13
N GLY A 89 -8.16 -3.31 2.98
CA GLY A 89 -9.32 -3.16 3.85
C GLY A 89 -10.68 -3.17 3.13
N LYS A 90 -10.78 -2.55 1.95
CA LYS A 90 -12.02 -2.60 1.14
C LYS A 90 -12.40 -4.03 0.77
N LEU A 91 -11.42 -4.83 0.33
CA LEU A 91 -11.62 -6.22 -0.10
C LEU A 91 -11.85 -7.18 1.07
N SER A 92 -11.17 -6.92 2.19
CA SER A 92 -11.21 -7.76 3.39
C SER A 92 -12.24 -7.33 4.43
N SER A 93 -13.03 -6.28 4.17
CA SER A 93 -13.95 -5.67 5.14
C SER A 93 -14.95 -6.63 5.78
N LYS A 94 -15.32 -7.71 5.08
CA LYS A 94 -16.27 -8.73 5.57
C LYS A 94 -15.58 -9.99 6.10
N THR A 95 -14.26 -10.05 6.07
CA THR A 95 -13.50 -11.24 6.45
C THR A 95 -13.13 -11.19 7.92
N LYS A 96 -13.58 -12.19 8.68
CA LYS A 96 -13.19 -12.34 10.09
C LYS A 96 -11.74 -12.79 10.19
N ILE A 97 -10.99 -12.13 11.07
CA ILE A 97 -9.65 -12.56 11.45
C ILE A 97 -9.79 -13.75 12.43
N LYS A 98 -9.01 -14.80 12.21
CA LYS A 98 -8.96 -15.98 13.08
C LYS A 98 -7.52 -16.25 13.50
N SER A 99 -7.37 -16.94 14.63
CA SER A 99 -6.06 -17.43 15.08
C SER A 99 -5.35 -18.23 13.99
N ARG A 100 -4.02 -18.07 13.91
CA ARG A 100 -3.12 -18.67 12.91
C ARG A 100 -3.26 -18.14 11.48
N MET A 101 -4.13 -17.16 11.23
CA MET A 101 -4.09 -16.43 9.94
C MET A 101 -2.84 -15.53 9.91
N PRO A 102 -2.22 -15.31 8.74
CA PRO A 102 -1.04 -14.46 8.64
C PRO A 102 -1.24 -13.04 9.20
N ILE A 103 -2.41 -12.42 8.98
CA ILE A 103 -2.73 -11.11 9.55
C ILE A 103 -2.79 -11.13 11.08
N HIS A 104 -3.31 -12.19 11.67
CA HIS A 104 -3.40 -12.35 13.11
C HIS A 104 -2.00 -12.47 13.73
N ASP A 105 -1.16 -13.32 13.13
CA ASP A 105 0.19 -13.55 13.63
C ASP A 105 1.08 -12.32 13.47
N LEU A 106 0.98 -11.63 12.33
CA LEU A 106 1.66 -10.35 12.11
C LEU A 106 1.24 -9.29 13.12
N ALA A 107 -0.06 -9.20 13.44
CA ALA A 107 -0.53 -8.26 14.44
C ALA A 107 -0.02 -8.60 15.84
N LEU A 108 0.04 -9.88 16.22
CA LEU A 108 0.63 -10.28 17.49
C LEU A 108 2.12 -9.91 17.58
N GLU A 109 2.86 -10.12 16.49
CA GLU A 109 4.31 -9.87 16.45
C GLU A 109 4.65 -8.37 16.41
N LYS A 110 3.95 -7.58 15.58
CA LYS A 110 4.31 -6.19 15.27
C LYS A 110 3.40 -5.15 15.91
N CYS A 111 2.19 -5.52 16.30
CA CYS A 111 1.12 -4.60 16.73
C CYS A 111 0.36 -5.14 17.94
N SER A 112 1.06 -5.51 19.01
CA SER A 112 0.49 -6.19 20.18
C SER A 112 -0.74 -5.49 20.79
N LEU A 113 -0.77 -4.15 20.77
CA LEU A 113 -1.92 -3.35 21.23
C LEU A 113 -3.15 -3.48 20.34
N THR A 114 -2.98 -3.72 19.04
CA THR A 114 -4.07 -3.91 18.08
C THR A 114 -4.57 -5.35 18.12
N ALA A 115 -3.67 -6.31 18.28
CA ALA A 115 -4.00 -7.73 18.26
C ALA A 115 -5.02 -8.14 19.34
N LYS A 116 -5.07 -7.43 20.48
CA LYS A 116 -6.07 -7.68 21.54
C LYS A 116 -7.54 -7.50 21.09
N TYR A 117 -7.76 -6.80 19.97
CA TYR A 117 -9.09 -6.61 19.40
C TYR A 117 -9.47 -7.67 18.36
N PHE A 118 -8.55 -8.57 18.01
CA PHE A 118 -8.82 -9.70 17.11
C PHE A 118 -9.42 -10.85 17.95
N LYS A 119 -10.65 -10.63 18.44
CA LYS A 119 -11.44 -11.63 19.17
C LYS A 119 -12.21 -12.53 18.21
#